data_AF-A0A6M3JMX1-F1
#
_entry.id   AF-A0A6M3JMX1-F1
#
_cell.length_a   1.000
_cell.length_b   1.000
_cell.length_c   1.000
_cell.angle_alpha   90.00
_cell.angle_beta   90.00
_cell.angle_gamma   90.00
#
_symmetry.space_group_name_H-M   'P 1'
#
loop_
_entity.id
_entity.type
_entity.pdbx_description
1 polymer ?
#
loop_
_entity_poly.entity_id
_entity_poly.type
_entity_poly.pdbx_seq_one_letter_code
_entity_poly.pdbx_strand_id
1 'polypeptide(L)'
;MRKETFIRLIELMQDLTEKQTSFNKIAKAAFNDSTQIYIYDYVIDKIYDILKKEYPYDDWVGWWIWENDYGKGKLTANYKNGKKINLKTAEDLWRFLENYTETT
;
A
#
# COMPACT_ATOMS: atom_id res chain seq x y z
N MET A 1 -14.72 -4.53 2.05
CA MET A 1 -14.47 -3.93 3.39
C MET A 1 -15.01 -2.50 3.40
N ARG A 2 -15.40 -1.90 4.54
CA ARG A 2 -15.81 -0.48 4.55
C ARG A 2 -14.68 0.42 4.03
N LYS A 3 -15.00 1.33 3.11
CA LYS A 3 -14.05 2.28 2.49
C LYS A 3 -13.16 2.97 3.52
N GLU A 4 -13.74 3.52 4.59
CA GLU A 4 -13.00 4.28 5.60
C GLU A 4 -12.01 3.40 6.35
N THR A 5 -12.34 2.12 6.57
CA THR A 5 -11.44 1.16 7.19
C THR A 5 -10.27 0.84 6.25
N PHE A 6 -10.54 0.62 4.97
CA PHE A 6 -9.49 0.39 3.96
C PHE A 6 -8.50 1.55 3.90
N ILE A 7 -9.00 2.77 3.73
CA ILE A 7 -8.16 3.97 3.58
C ILE A 7 -7.29 4.15 4.82
N ARG A 8 -7.85 4.03 6.02
CA ARG A 8 -7.09 4.15 7.28
C ARG A 8 -5.99 3.10 7.43
N LEU A 9 -6.22 1.88 6.94
CA LEU A 9 -5.20 0.82 6.96
C LEU A 9 -4.04 1.16 6.00
N ILE A 10 -4.33 1.67 4.79
CA ILE A 10 -3.30 2.11 3.84
C ILE A 10 -2.51 3.30 4.40
N GLU A 11 -3.19 4.30 4.95
CA GLU A 11 -2.55 5.47 5.59
C GLU A 11 -1.68 5.06 6.78
N LEU A 12 -2.13 4.09 7.59
CA LEU A 12 -1.33 3.55 8.68
C LEU A 12 -0.07 2.84 8.17
N MET A 13 -0.18 2.02 7.11
CA MET A 13 1.00 1.39 6.50
C MET A 13 1.98 2.45 5.99
N GLN A 14 1.48 3.51 5.35
CA GLN A 14 2.32 4.62 4.89
C GLN A 14 3.07 5.28 6.04
N ASP A 15 2.37 5.67 7.10
CA ASP A 15 2.95 6.32 8.28
C ASP A 15 4.02 5.44 8.95
N LEU A 16 3.78 4.14 9.07
CA LEU A 16 4.75 3.19 9.61
C LEU A 16 6.00 3.07 8.72
N THR A 17 5.83 2.98 7.40
CA THR A 17 6.94 2.95 6.43
C THR A 17 7.77 4.23 6.48
N GLU A 18 7.13 5.38 6.59
CA GLU A 18 7.79 6.69 6.69
C GLU A 18 8.56 6.83 8.01
N LYS A 19 7.96 6.39 9.13
CA LYS A 19 8.64 6.35 10.45
C LYS A 19 9.84 5.40 10.44
N GLN A 20 9.71 4.22 9.85
CA GLN A 20 10.83 3.27 9.70
C GLN A 20 11.96 3.86 8.87
N THR A 21 11.62 4.51 7.74
CA THR A 21 12.60 5.17 6.88
C THR A 21 13.34 6.29 7.61
N SER A 22 12.59 7.12 8.34
CA SER A 22 13.14 8.21 9.16
C SER A 22 14.06 7.67 10.27
N PHE A 23 13.62 6.64 10.99
CA PHE A 23 14.43 5.99 12.03
C PHE A 23 15.74 5.43 11.46
N ASN A 24 15.68 4.70 10.35
CA ASN A 24 16.86 4.15 9.68
C ASN A 24 17.84 5.22 9.22
N LYS A 25 17.33 6.37 8.74
CA LYS A 25 18.17 7.52 8.39
C LYS A 25 18.92 8.07 9.60
N ILE A 26 18.25 8.18 10.75
CA ILE A 26 18.86 8.66 12.01
C ILE A 26 19.88 7.64 12.54
N ALA A 27 19.52 6.35 12.58
CA ALA A 27 20.40 5.28 13.04
C ALA A 27 21.68 5.21 12.19
N LYS A 28 21.55 5.29 10.87
CA LYS A 28 22.70 5.35 9.95
C LYS A 28 23.63 6.52 10.26
N ALA A 29 23.07 7.70 10.54
CA ALA A 29 23.86 8.87 10.88
C ALA A 29 24.55 8.75 12.25
N ALA A 30 23.89 8.12 13.24
CA ALA A 30 24.40 8.00 14.60
C ALA A 30 25.49 6.91 14.73
N PHE A 31 25.33 5.79 14.03
CA PHE A 31 26.20 4.62 14.18
C PHE A 31 27.16 4.41 13.00
N ASN A 32 27.06 5.23 11.94
CA ASN A 32 27.76 5.03 10.66
C ASN A 32 27.58 3.62 10.09
N ASP A 33 26.42 3.02 10.36
CA ASP A 33 26.05 1.66 9.96
C ASP A 33 24.94 1.75 8.91
N SER A 34 25.06 1.01 7.81
CA SER A 34 24.05 0.92 6.76
C SER A 34 23.01 -0.18 6.99
N THR A 35 23.10 -0.91 8.11
CA THR A 35 22.13 -1.94 8.48
C THR A 35 20.74 -1.34 8.59
N GLN A 36 19.78 -1.93 7.87
CA GLN A 36 18.37 -1.57 7.99
C GLN A 36 17.75 -2.30 9.17
N ILE A 37 17.03 -1.53 10.00
CA ILE A 37 16.28 -2.00 11.16
C ILE A 37 14.80 -1.97 10.80
N TYR A 38 14.19 -3.14 10.87
CA TYR A 38 12.80 -3.40 10.50
C TYR A 38 11.93 -3.49 11.77
N ILE A 39 11.45 -2.34 12.24
CA ILE A 39 10.69 -2.23 13.50
C ILE A 39 9.21 -2.56 13.28
N TYR A 40 8.65 -2.15 12.14
CA TYR A 40 7.21 -2.18 11.90
C TYR A 40 6.78 -3.23 10.87
N ASP A 41 7.70 -3.96 10.26
CA ASP A 41 7.42 -4.95 9.21
C ASP A 41 6.35 -5.95 9.64
N TYR A 42 6.43 -6.50 10.86
CA TYR A 42 5.40 -7.43 11.34
C TYR A 42 3.99 -6.81 11.35
N VAL A 43 3.85 -5.53 11.70
CA VAL A 43 2.55 -4.85 11.74
C VAL A 43 2.08 -4.54 10.32
N ILE A 44 2.97 -4.07 9.45
CA ILE A 44 2.70 -3.80 8.03
C ILE A 44 2.24 -5.11 7.35
N ASP A 45 2.93 -6.22 7.58
CA ASP A 45 2.60 -7.54 7.07
C ASP A 45 1.21 -8.00 7.54
N LYS A 46 0.86 -7.76 8.82
CA LYS A 46 -0.48 -8.14 9.32
C LYS A 46 -1.59 -7.27 8.74
N ILE A 47 -1.35 -5.99 8.50
CA ILE A 47 -2.30 -5.13 7.80
C ILE A 47 -2.47 -5.63 6.36
N TYR A 48 -1.36 -5.91 5.68
CA TYR A 48 -1.36 -6.42 4.33
C TYR A 48 -2.07 -7.79 4.23
N ASP A 49 -1.86 -8.70 5.18
CA ASP A 49 -2.58 -9.99 5.28
C ASP A 49 -4.10 -9.78 5.38
N ILE A 50 -4.56 -8.78 6.16
CA ILE A 50 -5.99 -8.44 6.28
C ILE A 50 -6.53 -7.94 4.93
N LEU A 51 -5.81 -7.04 4.27
CA LEU A 51 -6.21 -6.50 2.97
C LEU A 51 -6.26 -7.60 1.91
N LYS A 52 -5.28 -8.50 1.89
CA LYS A 52 -5.20 -9.63 0.96
C LYS A 52 -6.31 -10.66 1.17
N LYS A 53 -6.75 -10.87 2.41
CA LYS A 53 -7.91 -11.74 2.70
C LYS A 53 -9.21 -11.15 2.16
N GLU A 54 -9.36 -9.83 2.24
CA GLU A 54 -10.54 -9.15 1.73
C GLU A 54 -10.54 -9.03 0.20
N TYR A 55 -9.36 -8.78 -0.38
CA TYR A 55 -9.15 -8.59 -1.82
C TYR A 55 -8.13 -9.63 -2.33
N PRO A 56 -8.54 -10.89 -2.53
CA PRO A 56 -7.61 -11.99 -2.82
C PRO A 56 -7.12 -12.04 -4.27
N TYR A 57 -7.73 -11.28 -5.18
CA TYR A 57 -7.50 -11.37 -6.61
C TYR A 57 -6.39 -10.45 -7.06
N ASP A 58 -5.27 -11.04 -7.52
CA ASP A 58 -4.05 -10.34 -7.93
C ASP A 58 -3.52 -9.41 -6.82
N ASP A 59 -2.20 -9.29 -6.69
CA ASP A 59 -1.63 -8.44 -5.62
C ASP A 59 -1.70 -6.95 -5.97
N TRP A 60 -2.89 -6.41 -6.21
CA TRP A 60 -3.09 -5.00 -6.55
C TRP A 60 -2.70 -4.06 -5.43
N VAL A 61 -2.90 -4.47 -4.17
CA VAL A 61 -2.49 -3.67 -3.01
C VAL A 61 -0.97 -3.59 -2.92
N GLY A 62 -0.27 -4.73 -2.99
CA GLY A 62 1.19 -4.77 -2.95
C GLY A 62 1.81 -4.09 -4.16
N TRP A 63 1.26 -4.33 -5.36
CA TRP A 63 1.70 -3.68 -6.59
C TRP A 63 1.51 -2.15 -6.52
N TRP A 64 0.36 -1.69 -6.00
CA TRP A 64 0.12 -0.27 -5.81
C TRP A 64 1.09 0.36 -4.82
N ILE A 65 1.38 -0.30 -3.70
CA ILE A 65 2.38 0.19 -2.73
C ILE A 65 3.77 0.28 -3.37
N TRP A 66 4.19 -0.77 -4.09
CA TRP A 66 5.53 -0.86 -4.69
C TRP A 66 5.75 0.14 -5.83
N GLU A 67 4.83 0.24 -6.78
CA GLU A 67 4.97 1.11 -7.96
C GLU A 67 4.63 2.57 -7.68
N ASN A 68 3.63 2.79 -6.82
CA ASN A 68 3.04 4.12 -6.64
C ASN A 68 3.51 4.81 -5.36
N ASP A 69 4.25 4.13 -4.47
CA ASP A 69 4.76 4.67 -3.20
C ASP A 69 3.68 5.49 -2.48
N TYR A 70 2.58 4.83 -2.14
CA TYR A 70 1.42 5.42 -1.46
C TYR A 70 0.80 6.65 -2.16
N GLY A 71 0.89 6.72 -3.50
CA GLY A 71 0.36 7.86 -4.25
C GLY A 71 1.38 8.91 -4.62
N LYS A 72 2.67 8.70 -4.36
CA LYS A 72 3.75 9.60 -4.83
C LYS A 72 4.08 9.38 -6.31
N GLY A 73 3.90 8.15 -6.80
CA GLY A 73 4.15 7.75 -8.19
C GLY A 73 3.04 8.10 -9.19
N LYS A 74 3.12 7.47 -10.36
CA LYS A 74 2.11 7.53 -11.42
C LYS A 74 1.76 6.11 -11.84
N LEU A 75 0.72 5.55 -11.23
CA LEU A 75 0.20 4.23 -11.57
C LEU A 75 -1.15 4.32 -12.27
N THR A 76 -1.32 3.52 -13.33
CA THR A 76 -2.59 3.39 -14.04
C THR A 76 -2.94 1.93 -14.26
N ALA A 77 -4.22 1.60 -14.15
CA ALA A 77 -4.75 0.27 -14.44
C ALA A 77 -5.85 0.36 -15.50
N ASN A 78 -6.23 -0.78 -16.06
CA ASN A 78 -7.40 -0.89 -16.94
C ASN A 78 -8.45 -1.78 -16.27
N TYR A 79 -9.70 -1.33 -16.27
CA TYR A 79 -10.83 -2.21 -15.99
C TYR A 79 -10.95 -3.28 -17.09
N LYS A 80 -11.65 -4.37 -16.81
CA LYS A 80 -11.91 -5.45 -17.80
C LYS A 80 -12.56 -4.93 -19.10
N ASN A 81 -13.34 -3.85 -19.03
CA ASN A 81 -13.97 -3.19 -20.18
C ASN A 81 -13.01 -2.27 -20.97
N GLY A 82 -11.71 -2.26 -20.65
CA GLY A 82 -10.71 -1.43 -21.30
C GLY A 82 -10.67 0.03 -20.82
N LYS A 83 -11.55 0.44 -19.89
CA LYS A 83 -11.50 1.79 -19.32
C LYS A 83 -10.26 1.94 -18.45
N LYS A 84 -9.41 2.92 -18.80
CA LYS A 84 -8.23 3.28 -18.01
C LYS A 84 -8.63 4.03 -16.73
N ILE A 85 -7.97 3.72 -15.62
CA ILE A 85 -8.07 4.42 -14.35
C ILE A 85 -6.69 4.82 -13.84
N ASN A 86 -6.60 6.01 -13.25
CA ASN A 86 -5.42 6.45 -12.53
C ASN A 86 -5.57 6.03 -11.07
N LEU A 87 -4.61 5.26 -10.55
CA LEU A 87 -4.61 4.79 -9.17
C LEU A 87 -3.76 5.74 -8.32
N LYS A 88 -4.18 6.99 -8.12
CA LYS A 88 -3.34 7.99 -7.44
C LYS A 88 -3.50 7.94 -5.92
N THR A 89 -4.69 7.66 -5.43
CA THR A 89 -5.04 7.69 -4.01
C THR A 89 -5.46 6.32 -3.50
N ALA A 90 -5.44 6.12 -2.19
CA ALA A 90 -6.02 4.93 -1.55
C ALA A 90 -7.52 4.77 -1.89
N GLU A 91 -8.23 5.89 -2.10
CA GLU A 91 -9.61 5.86 -2.56
C GLU A 91 -9.74 5.33 -3.99
N ASP A 92 -8.85 5.75 -4.90
CA ASP A 92 -8.86 5.24 -6.28
C ASP A 92 -8.59 3.72 -6.30
N LEU A 93 -7.65 3.26 -5.46
CA LEU A 93 -7.36 1.85 -5.28
C LEU A 93 -8.57 1.10 -4.74
N TRP A 94 -9.22 1.59 -3.68
CA TRP A 94 -10.41 0.96 -3.12
C TRP A 94 -11.54 0.84 -4.15
N ARG A 95 -11.84 1.93 -4.86
CA ARG A 95 -12.86 1.92 -5.93
C ARG A 95 -12.51 0.92 -7.03
N PHE A 96 -11.24 0.84 -7.40
CA PHE A 96 -10.79 -0.14 -8.40
C PHE A 96 -11.02 -1.57 -7.92
N LEU A 97 -10.64 -1.90 -6.68
CA LEU A 97 -10.79 -3.24 -6.11
C LEU A 97 -12.25 -3.67 -6.00
N GLU A 98 -13.16 -2.79 -5.54
CA GLU A 98 -14.59 -3.11 -5.44
C GLU A 98 -15.24 -3.35 -6.82
N ASN A 99 -14.82 -2.60 -7.85
CA ASN A 99 -15.31 -2.84 -9.22
C ASN A 99 -14.64 -4.05 -9.90
N TYR A 100 -13.47 -4.48 -9.41
CA TYR A 100 -12.79 -5.68 -9.91
C TYR A 100 -13.50 -6.96 -9.43
N THR A 101 -14.01 -6.96 -8.20
CA THR A 101 -14.71 -8.09 -7.57
C THR A 101 -16.15 -8.30 -8.06
N GLU A 102 -16.85 -7.26 -8.52
CA GLU A 102 -18.24 -7.36 -9.03
C GLU A 102 -18.38 -8.09 -10.39
N THR A 103 -17.27 -8.42 -11.06
CA THR A 103 -17.28 -9.03 -12.42
C THR A 103 -16.74 -10.46 -12.45
N THR A 104 -16.83 -11.17 -11.33
CA THR A 104 -16.54 -12.61 -11.16
C THR A 104 -17.73 -13.29 -10.51
#